data_AF-A0A5E3XKE3-F1
#
_entry.id   AF-A0A5E3XKE3-F1
#
_cell.length_a   1.000
_cell.length_b   1.000
_cell.length_c   1.000
_cell.angle_alpha   90.00
_cell.angle_beta   90.00
_cell.angle_gamma   90.00
#
_symmetry.space_group_name_H-M   'P 1'
#
loop_
_entity.id
_entity.type
_entity.pdbx_description
1 polymer ?
#
loop_
_entity_poly.entity_id
_entity_poly.type
_entity_poly.pdbx_seq_one_letter_code
_entity_poly.pdbx_strand_id
1 'polypeptide(L)'
;MDDEDSTEEENDQDEGAIGGDEDDEETLSYTRAVAGSRAATAMELNVELTQTNVGLGMPIEGWVREHEGDKIGGGAAWKTYVTKPAGASRRMSVVDTVRGLVPAMHSVYAELVDSMEALLRLDAKWDMGTGGHLDSKKRPRLASSITTKRGGPLQGDVPADWGDRMTEWWLDLQPVERGVVQNVADLLEPRADMSWGTLHATRGYKGAFLLVWCMMYWAKSGLSMDAWTTVAGDMARVFAVLLTLRGEEEGGGGGDEEDRVRKKARVDTPAEDEGNRQRDRGTKKPGQFGWR
;
A
#
# COMPACT_ATOMS: atom_id res chain seq x y z
N MET A 1 33.11 -26.73 -56.37
CA MET A 1 33.31 -26.15 -55.02
C MET A 1 31.90 -25.93 -54.49
N ASP A 2 31.14 -26.99 -54.20
CA ASP A 2 31.40 -28.06 -53.21
C ASP A 2 31.70 -27.38 -51.85
N ASP A 3 30.91 -27.50 -50.80
CA ASP A 3 30.25 -28.71 -50.28
C ASP A 3 28.89 -28.40 -49.61
N GLU A 4 27.96 -29.34 -49.78
CA GLU A 4 26.82 -29.61 -48.91
C GLU A 4 27.34 -30.27 -47.63
N ASP A 5 26.81 -29.92 -46.46
CA ASP A 5 26.94 -30.78 -45.28
C ASP A 5 25.63 -30.84 -44.49
N SER A 6 25.30 -32.08 -44.18
CA SER A 6 24.04 -32.67 -43.80
C SER A 6 24.23 -33.33 -42.45
N THR A 7 23.34 -33.06 -41.48
CA THR A 7 23.18 -33.95 -40.32
C THR A 7 21.71 -34.05 -39.96
N GLU A 8 21.07 -35.07 -40.52
CA GLU A 8 19.99 -35.81 -39.88
C GLU A 8 20.61 -36.63 -38.73
N GLU A 9 19.97 -36.66 -37.57
CA GLU A 9 20.09 -37.79 -36.66
C GLU A 9 18.79 -37.96 -35.85
N GLU A 10 18.21 -39.13 -36.06
CA GLU A 10 17.07 -39.74 -35.38
C GLU A 10 17.38 -39.96 -33.90
N ASN A 11 16.36 -39.95 -33.03
CA ASN A 11 16.31 -40.96 -31.97
C ASN A 11 14.92 -41.20 -31.39
N ASP A 12 14.43 -42.40 -31.66
CA ASP A 12 13.80 -43.38 -30.77
C ASP A 12 12.55 -43.03 -29.95
N GLN A 13 11.50 -43.74 -30.37
CA GLN A 13 10.33 -44.20 -29.63
C GLN A 13 10.76 -45.08 -28.44
N ASP A 14 10.06 -44.97 -27.30
CA ASP A 14 9.95 -46.08 -26.36
C ASP A 14 8.51 -46.20 -25.84
N GLU A 15 7.94 -47.38 -26.08
CA GLU A 15 6.62 -47.82 -25.64
C GLU A 15 6.79 -48.60 -24.32
N GLY A 16 6.05 -48.18 -23.28
CA GLY A 16 6.02 -48.88 -22.00
C GLY A 16 4.60 -49.18 -21.54
N ALA A 17 3.92 -50.11 -22.21
CA ALA A 17 2.66 -50.70 -21.77
C ALA A 17 2.91 -52.00 -20.98
N ILE A 18 2.50 -52.03 -19.71
CA ILE A 18 2.30 -53.24 -18.87
C ILE A 18 1.12 -52.87 -17.94
N GLY A 19 -0.01 -53.57 -17.80
CA GLY A 19 -0.36 -54.93 -18.16
C GLY A 19 -0.62 -55.76 -16.89
N GLY A 20 -1.91 -55.99 -16.57
CA GLY A 20 -2.45 -57.05 -15.68
C GLY A 20 -2.34 -56.82 -14.15
N ASP A 21 -3.21 -57.35 -13.30
CA ASP A 21 -4.41 -58.19 -13.43
C ASP A 21 -5.17 -58.19 -12.09
N GLU A 22 -6.50 -58.34 -12.19
CA GLU A 22 -7.42 -59.24 -11.44
C GLU A 22 -7.17 -59.48 -9.93
N ASP A 23 -8.09 -59.04 -9.08
CA ASP A 23 -9.20 -59.83 -8.48
C ASP A 23 -8.77 -60.64 -7.26
N ASP A 24 -9.36 -60.31 -6.10
CA ASP A 24 -9.65 -61.29 -5.05
C ASP A 24 -10.84 -60.76 -4.23
N GLU A 25 -12.01 -61.32 -4.52
CA GLU A 25 -13.17 -61.27 -3.64
C GLU A 25 -12.98 -62.15 -2.40
N GLU A 26 -13.75 -61.78 -1.38
CA GLU A 26 -14.58 -62.68 -0.58
C GLU A 26 -14.17 -62.96 0.88
N THR A 27 -15.21 -62.81 1.71
CA THR A 27 -15.46 -63.43 3.02
C THR A 27 -14.85 -62.77 4.27
N LEU A 28 -15.69 -62.15 5.10
CA LEU A 28 -16.38 -62.87 6.18
C LEU A 28 -17.28 -61.97 7.03
N SER A 29 -18.46 -62.52 7.22
CA SER A 29 -19.56 -62.15 8.09
C SER A 29 -19.23 -61.97 9.58
N TYR A 30 -20.14 -61.23 10.25
CA TYR A 30 -20.70 -61.57 11.57
C TYR A 30 -20.00 -61.04 12.84
N THR A 31 -20.37 -59.81 13.25
CA THR A 31 -20.57 -59.52 14.69
C THR A 31 -21.79 -58.63 14.93
N ARG A 32 -22.85 -59.32 15.33
CA ARG A 32 -23.94 -58.96 16.26
C ARG A 32 -23.87 -57.61 16.99
N ALA A 33 -25.01 -56.91 16.92
CA ALA A 33 -25.43 -55.77 17.72
C ALA A 33 -25.19 -55.91 19.23
N VAL A 34 -24.83 -54.80 19.90
CA VAL A 34 -25.45 -54.19 21.11
C VAL A 34 -24.77 -52.82 21.35
N ALA A 35 -25.55 -51.85 21.84
CA ALA A 35 -25.20 -50.48 22.27
C ALA A 35 -25.20 -49.45 21.12
N GLY A 36 -26.21 -48.61 20.95
CA GLY A 36 -27.03 -47.95 21.96
C GLY A 36 -26.42 -46.59 22.27
N SER A 37 -27.03 -45.55 21.71
CA SER A 37 -27.03 -44.17 22.22
C SER A 37 -25.68 -43.43 22.26
N ARG A 38 -25.43 -42.58 21.24
CA ARG A 38 -24.71 -41.27 21.28
C ARG A 38 -24.01 -40.92 19.96
N ALA A 39 -24.72 -40.88 18.84
CA ALA A 39 -24.14 -40.45 17.57
C ALA A 39 -25.10 -39.60 16.71
N ALA A 40 -26.00 -38.84 17.35
CA ALA A 40 -26.91 -37.90 16.67
C ALA A 40 -26.97 -36.55 17.38
N THR A 41 -25.88 -36.14 18.04
CA THR A 41 -25.76 -34.83 18.71
C THR A 41 -24.30 -34.37 18.71
N ALA A 42 -23.67 -34.40 17.53
CA ALA A 42 -22.29 -33.91 17.34
C ALA A 42 -22.07 -33.27 15.96
N MET A 43 -23.14 -32.93 15.23
CA MET A 43 -23.09 -32.26 13.92
C MET A 43 -23.92 -30.97 13.83
N GLU A 44 -24.36 -30.42 14.98
CA GLU A 44 -25.08 -29.14 15.07
C GLU A 44 -24.48 -28.19 16.12
N LEU A 45 -23.19 -28.35 16.47
CA LEU A 45 -22.50 -27.48 17.45
C LEU A 45 -21.16 -26.90 16.96
N ASN A 46 -20.88 -26.96 15.64
CA ASN A 46 -19.66 -26.40 15.05
C ASN A 46 -19.90 -25.27 14.03
N VAL A 47 -21.12 -24.71 13.98
CA VAL A 47 -21.42 -23.52 13.15
C VAL A 47 -21.70 -22.27 14.00
N GLU A 48 -21.70 -22.39 15.34
CA GLU A 48 -22.10 -21.30 16.25
C GLU A 48 -20.97 -20.79 17.17
N LEU A 49 -19.70 -20.91 16.73
CA LEU A 49 -18.55 -20.40 17.50
C LEU A 49 -17.48 -19.69 16.64
N THR A 50 -17.92 -18.94 15.62
CA THR A 50 -17.08 -17.93 14.93
C THR A 50 -17.63 -16.50 15.03
N GLN A 51 -18.68 -16.28 15.83
CA GLN A 51 -19.28 -14.95 16.02
C GLN A 51 -18.99 -14.27 17.37
N THR A 52 -18.07 -14.81 18.18
CA THR A 52 -17.76 -14.26 19.51
C THR A 52 -16.27 -14.06 19.71
N ASN A 53 -15.67 -13.19 18.88
CA ASN A 53 -14.56 -12.29 19.28
C ASN A 53 -14.06 -11.43 18.11
N VAL A 54 -14.91 -10.55 17.60
CA VAL A 54 -14.41 -9.38 16.87
C VAL A 54 -14.99 -8.17 17.59
N GLY A 55 -14.09 -7.28 18.02
CA GLY A 55 -14.37 -6.19 18.93
C GLY A 55 -15.55 -5.33 18.50
N LEU A 56 -16.10 -4.62 19.48
CA LEU A 56 -17.15 -3.61 19.38
C LEU A 56 -16.70 -2.42 18.50
N GLY A 57 -16.42 -2.67 17.22
CA GLY A 57 -16.26 -1.69 16.18
C GLY A 57 -17.63 -1.27 15.69
N MET A 58 -17.76 0.00 15.34
CA MET A 58 -18.94 0.51 14.64
C MET A 58 -19.28 -0.40 13.45
N PRO A 59 -20.57 -0.69 13.16
CA PRO A 59 -20.94 -1.36 11.91
C PRO A 59 -20.22 -0.70 10.74
N ILE A 60 -19.73 -1.48 9.78
CA ILE A 60 -18.93 -0.93 8.67
C ILE A 60 -19.66 0.17 7.92
N GLU A 61 -21.00 0.12 7.84
CA GLU A 61 -21.85 1.17 7.28
C GLU A 61 -21.75 2.48 8.06
N GLY A 62 -21.57 2.41 9.38
CA GLY A 62 -21.29 3.54 10.25
C GLY A 62 -19.92 4.16 9.94
N TRP A 63 -18.88 3.32 9.83
CA TRP A 63 -17.53 3.77 9.45
C TRP A 63 -17.52 4.42 8.07
N VAL A 64 -18.18 3.80 7.09
CA VAL A 64 -18.32 4.31 5.71
C VAL A 64 -18.99 5.69 5.74
N ARG A 65 -20.13 5.82 6.42
CA ARG A 65 -20.85 7.11 6.51
C ARG A 65 -20.00 8.21 7.16
N GLU A 66 -19.19 7.87 8.17
CA GLU A 66 -18.26 8.80 8.81
C GLU A 66 -17.14 9.27 7.84
N HIS A 67 -16.74 8.40 6.92
CA HIS A 67 -15.65 8.66 5.98
C HIS A 67 -16.09 9.31 4.66
N GLU A 68 -17.38 9.20 4.31
CA GLU A 68 -17.98 9.92 3.19
C GLU A 68 -18.20 11.42 3.48
N GLY A 69 -18.30 11.79 4.77
CA GLY A 69 -18.45 13.18 5.19
C GLY A 69 -17.16 13.99 5.06
N ASP A 70 -17.28 15.26 4.68
CA ASP A 70 -16.18 16.21 4.72
C ASP A 70 -15.84 16.56 6.18
N LYS A 71 -14.77 15.97 6.72
CA LYS A 71 -14.29 16.32 8.07
C LYS A 71 -13.48 17.62 8.03
N ILE A 72 -13.94 18.61 8.77
CA ILE A 72 -13.25 19.88 9.00
C ILE A 72 -12.08 19.63 9.97
N GLY A 73 -10.89 20.14 9.64
CA GLY A 73 -9.67 20.01 10.46
C GLY A 73 -8.46 19.50 9.67
N GLY A 74 -7.30 19.36 10.32
CA GLY A 74 -6.09 18.74 9.75
C GLY A 74 -5.15 19.64 8.93
N GLY A 75 -3.92 19.16 8.74
CA GLY A 75 -2.86 19.80 7.95
C GLY A 75 -3.14 19.89 6.45
N ALA A 76 -2.23 20.50 5.67
CA ALA A 76 -2.45 20.68 4.23
C ALA A 76 -2.44 19.35 3.46
N ALA A 77 -1.77 18.31 3.99
CA ALA A 77 -1.82 16.97 3.44
C ALA A 77 -3.25 16.39 3.52
N TRP A 78 -3.88 16.47 4.70
CA TRP A 78 -5.26 16.07 4.92
C TRP A 78 -6.23 16.75 3.94
N LYS A 79 -6.14 18.08 3.82
CA LYS A 79 -6.97 18.85 2.88
C LYS A 79 -6.82 18.33 1.45
N THR A 80 -5.60 18.02 1.02
CA THR A 80 -5.33 17.50 -0.33
C THR A 80 -5.89 16.09 -0.53
N TYR A 81 -5.86 15.25 0.50
CA TYR A 81 -6.39 13.89 0.48
C TYR A 81 -7.93 13.87 0.33
N VAL A 82 -8.64 14.78 1.02
CA VAL A 82 -10.11 14.87 0.97
C VAL A 82 -10.64 15.69 -0.21
N THR A 83 -9.81 16.55 -0.81
CA THR A 83 -10.22 17.37 -1.96
C THR A 83 -10.58 16.49 -3.18
N LYS A 84 -11.55 16.94 -3.98
CA LYS A 84 -12.06 16.28 -5.20
C LYS A 84 -11.52 16.99 -6.47
N PRO A 85 -10.31 16.67 -6.95
CA PRO A 85 -9.75 17.35 -8.11
C PRO A 85 -10.47 17.05 -9.44
N ALA A 86 -11.20 15.92 -9.55
CA ALA A 86 -11.92 15.54 -10.77
C ALA A 86 -13.04 14.49 -10.51
N GLY A 87 -13.98 14.78 -9.60
CA GLY A 87 -15.14 13.93 -9.33
C GLY A 87 -15.09 13.22 -7.97
N ALA A 88 -14.23 12.21 -7.82
CA ALA A 88 -14.03 11.50 -6.55
C ALA A 88 -12.77 11.97 -5.83
N SER A 89 -12.82 12.06 -4.50
CA SER A 89 -11.63 12.28 -3.68
C SER A 89 -10.85 10.97 -3.52
N ARG A 90 -9.59 11.08 -3.09
CA ARG A 90 -8.79 9.90 -2.74
C ARG A 90 -9.43 9.13 -1.60
N ARG A 91 -9.93 9.85 -0.60
CA ARG A 91 -10.70 9.28 0.51
C ARG A 91 -11.89 8.46 0.03
N MET A 92 -12.69 8.99 -0.89
CA MET A 92 -13.83 8.23 -1.45
C MET A 92 -13.39 6.95 -2.17
N SER A 93 -12.27 6.99 -2.92
CA SER A 93 -11.75 5.79 -3.59
C SER A 93 -11.37 4.68 -2.61
N VAL A 94 -10.84 5.05 -1.44
CA VAL A 94 -10.52 4.13 -0.36
C VAL A 94 -11.79 3.58 0.28
N VAL A 95 -12.75 4.45 0.60
CA VAL A 95 -14.06 4.05 1.16
C VAL A 95 -14.81 3.08 0.25
N ASP A 96 -14.85 3.37 -1.06
CA ASP A 96 -15.48 2.49 -2.04
C ASP A 96 -14.78 1.13 -2.11
N THR A 97 -13.47 1.10 -1.91
CA THR A 97 -12.70 -0.16 -1.86
C THR A 97 -13.03 -0.95 -0.60
N VAL A 98 -13.11 -0.31 0.57
CA VAL A 98 -13.55 -0.96 1.83
C VAL A 98 -14.94 -1.57 1.65
N ARG A 99 -15.87 -0.83 1.05
CA ARG A 99 -17.24 -1.30 0.77
C ARG A 99 -17.26 -2.53 -0.15
N GLY A 100 -16.32 -2.61 -1.10
CA GLY A 100 -16.22 -3.72 -2.06
C GLY A 100 -15.52 -4.98 -1.55
N LEU A 101 -14.87 -4.92 -0.38
CA LEU A 101 -14.20 -6.07 0.21
C LEU A 101 -15.20 -7.09 0.79
N VAL A 102 -14.73 -8.31 1.05
CA VAL A 102 -15.50 -9.29 1.82
C VAL A 102 -15.62 -8.84 3.29
N PRO A 103 -16.74 -9.13 3.99
CA PRO A 103 -16.99 -8.63 5.34
C PRO A 103 -15.87 -8.88 6.35
N ALA A 104 -15.21 -10.04 6.28
CA ALA A 104 -14.11 -10.39 7.17
C ALA A 104 -12.87 -9.47 7.04
N MET A 105 -12.71 -8.77 5.91
CA MET A 105 -11.58 -7.88 5.62
C MET A 105 -11.91 -6.41 5.83
N HIS A 106 -13.18 -6.08 6.09
CA HIS A 106 -13.64 -4.70 6.29
C HIS A 106 -12.91 -4.01 7.43
N SER A 107 -12.85 -4.66 8.60
CA SER A 107 -12.22 -4.11 9.80
C SER A 107 -10.72 -3.86 9.60
N VAL A 108 -10.02 -4.82 8.97
CA VAL A 108 -8.59 -4.74 8.73
C VAL A 108 -8.24 -3.55 7.84
N TYR A 109 -9.00 -3.35 6.74
CA TYR A 109 -8.71 -2.20 5.88
C TYR A 109 -9.13 -0.87 6.53
N ALA A 110 -10.28 -0.85 7.21
CA ALA A 110 -10.76 0.34 7.90
C ALA A 110 -9.75 0.84 8.93
N GLU A 111 -9.19 -0.05 9.75
CA GLU A 111 -8.18 0.28 10.76
C GLU A 111 -6.87 0.79 10.13
N LEU A 112 -6.43 0.17 9.03
CA LEU A 112 -5.27 0.65 8.27
C LEU A 112 -5.51 2.08 7.73
N VAL A 113 -6.70 2.33 7.20
CA VAL A 113 -7.10 3.64 6.66
C VAL A 113 -7.16 4.67 7.78
N ASP A 114 -7.81 4.37 8.90
CA ASP A 114 -7.92 5.25 10.06
C ASP A 114 -6.54 5.66 10.58
N SER A 115 -5.63 4.69 10.70
CA SER A 115 -4.25 4.93 11.16
C SER A 115 -3.47 5.82 10.19
N MET A 116 -3.63 5.60 8.89
CA MET A 116 -3.03 6.46 7.86
C MET A 116 -3.64 7.87 7.85
N GLU A 117 -4.96 7.99 8.00
CA GLU A 117 -5.64 9.27 8.07
C GLU A 117 -5.21 10.08 9.30
N ALA A 118 -4.99 9.42 10.45
CA ALA A 118 -4.46 10.05 11.64
C ALA A 118 -3.06 10.64 11.40
N LEU A 119 -2.16 9.88 10.77
CA LEU A 119 -0.84 10.38 10.37
C LEU A 119 -0.93 11.56 9.39
N LEU A 120 -1.79 11.48 8.37
CA LEU A 120 -1.98 12.56 7.39
C LEU A 120 -2.52 13.86 8.00
N ARG A 121 -3.24 13.79 9.12
CA ARG A 121 -3.73 14.99 9.82
C ARG A 121 -2.60 15.79 10.45
N LEU A 122 -1.53 15.12 10.89
CA LEU A 122 -0.31 15.76 11.42
C LEU A 122 0.59 16.31 10.30
N ASP A 123 0.46 15.78 9.08
CA ASP A 123 1.34 16.16 7.99
C ASP A 123 1.05 17.58 7.44
N ALA A 124 2.01 18.49 7.67
CA ALA A 124 1.90 19.89 7.27
C ALA A 124 1.78 20.10 5.75
N LYS A 125 2.33 19.19 4.92
CA LYS A 125 2.31 19.29 3.44
C LYS A 125 2.02 17.94 2.80
N TRP A 126 1.25 17.96 1.71
CA TRP A 126 1.06 16.80 0.84
C TRP A 126 2.36 16.41 0.14
N ASP A 127 3.10 17.39 -0.37
CA ASP A 127 4.39 17.23 -1.03
C ASP A 127 5.48 17.98 -0.26
N MET A 128 6.41 17.25 0.35
CA MET A 128 7.56 17.83 1.04
C MET A 128 8.71 18.21 0.08
N GLY A 129 8.52 18.08 -1.24
CA GLY A 129 9.56 18.35 -2.23
C GLY A 129 10.53 17.19 -2.35
N THR A 130 11.83 17.47 -2.46
CA THR A 130 12.89 16.46 -2.69
C THR A 130 13.23 15.60 -1.46
N GLY A 131 12.66 15.88 -0.29
CA GLY A 131 12.94 15.14 0.95
C GLY A 131 11.85 14.13 1.35
N GLY A 132 12.26 13.03 1.97
CA GLY A 132 11.38 12.10 2.68
C GLY A 132 10.56 11.19 1.76
N HIS A 133 11.21 10.19 1.15
CA HIS A 133 10.53 9.09 0.46
C HIS A 133 10.72 7.81 1.27
N LEU A 134 9.74 6.90 1.20
CA LEU A 134 9.98 5.53 1.65
C LEU A 134 11.19 4.98 0.88
N ASP A 135 11.86 3.97 1.43
CA ASP A 135 12.91 3.31 0.68
C ASP A 135 12.34 2.79 -0.66
N SER A 136 13.10 3.00 -1.73
CA SER A 136 12.77 2.51 -3.07
C SER A 136 13.32 1.12 -3.36
N LYS A 137 14.18 0.59 -2.49
CA LYS A 137 14.69 -0.77 -2.57
C LYS A 137 13.50 -1.74 -2.55
N LYS A 138 13.51 -2.67 -3.52
CA LYS A 138 12.44 -3.66 -3.78
C LYS A 138 11.04 -3.08 -4.04
N ARG A 139 10.90 -1.75 -4.17
CA ARG A 139 9.62 -1.12 -4.44
C ARG A 139 9.02 -1.63 -5.76
N PRO A 140 7.75 -2.05 -5.78
CA PRO A 140 7.06 -2.38 -7.03
C PRO A 140 7.04 -1.21 -7.99
N ARG A 141 7.30 -1.45 -9.28
CA ARG A 141 7.40 -0.39 -10.31
C ARG A 141 6.16 0.52 -10.37
N LEU A 142 4.95 -0.05 -10.22
CA LEU A 142 3.71 0.74 -10.24
C LEU A 142 3.56 1.63 -9.00
N ALA A 143 4.16 1.30 -7.85
CA ALA A 143 4.18 2.20 -6.69
C ALA A 143 4.99 3.48 -6.99
N SER A 144 6.06 3.38 -7.79
CA SER A 144 6.79 4.55 -8.30
C SER A 144 5.93 5.38 -9.26
N SER A 145 5.10 4.76 -10.09
CA SER A 145 4.12 5.47 -10.92
C SER A 145 3.07 6.20 -10.09
N ILE A 146 2.55 5.58 -9.02
CA ILE A 146 1.63 6.22 -8.05
C ILE A 146 2.30 7.45 -7.42
N THR A 147 3.56 7.31 -6.99
CA THR A 147 4.34 8.40 -6.41
C THR A 147 4.49 9.56 -7.40
N THR A 148 4.85 9.27 -8.65
CA THR A 148 4.99 10.28 -9.71
C THR A 148 3.68 11.04 -9.97
N LYS A 149 2.55 10.33 -9.91
CA LYS A 149 1.20 10.89 -10.03
C LYS A 149 0.65 11.47 -8.72
N ARG A 150 1.43 11.53 -7.64
CA ARG A 150 1.05 12.08 -6.33
C ARG A 150 -0.24 11.45 -5.77
N GLY A 151 -0.34 10.12 -5.83
CA GLY A 151 -1.56 9.41 -5.44
C GLY A 151 -2.70 9.55 -6.44
N GLY A 152 -2.39 9.79 -7.71
CA GLY A 152 -3.36 9.72 -8.80
C GLY A 152 -3.65 8.25 -9.16
N PRO A 153 -4.71 8.02 -9.96
CA PRO A 153 -5.09 6.66 -10.33
C PRO A 153 -4.04 5.99 -11.22
N LEU A 154 -3.81 4.69 -11.00
CA LEU A 154 -3.14 3.81 -11.94
C LEU A 154 -3.98 3.64 -13.22
N GLN A 155 -3.28 3.46 -14.34
CA GLN A 155 -3.90 3.11 -15.61
C GLN A 155 -3.71 1.61 -15.79
N GLY A 156 -4.80 0.87 -15.86
CA GLY A 156 -4.80 -0.59 -15.96
C GLY A 156 -4.68 -1.31 -14.62
N ASP A 157 -4.64 -2.63 -14.70
CA ASP A 157 -4.59 -3.53 -13.56
C ASP A 157 -3.16 -3.68 -13.02
N VAL A 158 -3.05 -4.08 -11.75
CA VAL A 158 -1.76 -4.46 -11.16
C VAL A 158 -1.34 -5.85 -11.65
N PRO A 159 -0.04 -6.14 -11.75
CA PRO A 159 0.44 -7.45 -12.19
C PRO A 159 0.07 -8.56 -11.19
N ALA A 160 0.06 -9.81 -11.65
CA ALA A 160 -0.29 -10.96 -10.82
C ALA A 160 0.61 -11.14 -9.59
N ASP A 161 1.89 -10.76 -9.70
CA ASP A 161 2.90 -10.80 -8.63
C ASP A 161 2.90 -9.53 -7.75
N TRP A 162 1.89 -8.67 -7.86
CA TRP A 162 1.81 -7.41 -7.12
C TRP A 162 1.86 -7.63 -5.61
N GLY A 163 1.11 -8.60 -5.10
CA GLY A 163 1.07 -8.91 -3.67
C GLY A 163 2.41 -9.39 -3.12
N ASP A 164 3.12 -10.23 -3.87
CA ASP A 164 4.43 -10.74 -3.47
C ASP A 164 5.45 -9.61 -3.41
N ARG A 165 5.48 -8.73 -4.43
CA ARG A 165 6.37 -7.56 -4.44
C ARG A 165 6.02 -6.54 -3.37
N MET A 166 4.73 -6.35 -3.07
CA MET A 166 4.29 -5.49 -1.97
C MET A 166 4.72 -6.04 -0.61
N THR A 167 4.63 -7.36 -0.43
CA THR A 167 5.10 -8.05 0.78
C THR A 167 6.62 -7.92 0.92
N GLU A 168 7.36 -8.17 -0.15
CA GLU A 168 8.82 -8.05 -0.16
C GLU A 168 9.28 -6.62 0.17
N TRP A 169 8.60 -5.62 -0.40
CA TRP A 169 8.88 -4.22 -0.12
C TRP A 169 8.51 -3.84 1.32
N TRP A 170 7.36 -4.32 1.83
CA TRP A 170 6.98 -4.07 3.22
C TRP A 170 7.99 -4.64 4.21
N LEU A 171 8.49 -5.85 3.97
CA LEU A 171 9.54 -6.48 4.78
C LEU A 171 10.85 -5.67 4.76
N ASP A 172 11.25 -5.16 3.60
CA ASP A 172 12.49 -4.36 3.45
C ASP A 172 12.41 -2.98 4.14
N LEU A 173 11.19 -2.46 4.35
CA LEU A 173 10.96 -1.23 5.11
C LEU A 173 11.04 -1.43 6.63
N GLN A 174 11.02 -2.67 7.13
CA GLN A 174 10.99 -2.93 8.57
C GLN A 174 12.35 -2.68 9.23
N PRO A 175 12.36 -2.15 10.46
CA PRO A 175 13.57 -2.10 11.26
C PRO A 175 14.10 -3.52 11.54
N VAL A 176 15.43 -3.67 11.59
CA VAL A 176 16.09 -4.97 11.81
C VAL A 176 15.70 -5.59 13.14
N GLU A 177 15.29 -4.76 14.10
CA GLU A 177 14.78 -5.12 15.43
C GLU A 177 13.48 -5.93 15.38
N ARG A 178 12.74 -5.91 14.26
CA ARG A 178 11.58 -6.79 14.04
C ARG A 178 11.93 -8.18 13.52
N GLY A 179 13.20 -8.41 13.20
CA GLY A 179 13.70 -9.65 12.63
C GLY A 179 13.88 -9.59 11.11
N VAL A 180 14.80 -10.40 10.59
CA VAL A 180 15.02 -10.59 9.15
C VAL A 180 14.29 -11.86 8.73
N VAL A 181 13.06 -11.70 8.24
CA VAL A 181 12.14 -12.80 7.96
C VAL A 181 11.64 -12.77 6.52
N GLN A 182 11.09 -13.89 6.06
CA GLN A 182 10.51 -14.02 4.71
C GLN A 182 8.99 -13.77 4.70
N ASN A 183 8.32 -13.91 5.85
CA ASN A 183 6.88 -13.67 5.97
C ASN A 183 6.59 -12.60 7.02
N VAL A 184 5.55 -11.81 6.78
CA VAL A 184 5.13 -10.73 7.70
C VAL A 184 4.63 -11.28 9.03
N ALA A 185 4.04 -12.48 9.04
CA ALA A 185 3.56 -13.13 10.27
C ALA A 185 4.69 -13.46 11.25
N ASP A 186 5.93 -13.56 10.76
CA ASP A 186 7.10 -13.90 11.57
C ASP A 186 7.81 -12.65 12.15
N LEU A 187 7.35 -11.44 11.79
CA LEU A 187 7.89 -10.21 12.34
C LEU A 187 7.49 -10.07 13.82
N LEU A 188 8.43 -9.61 14.65
CA LEU A 188 8.12 -9.21 16.02
C LEU A 188 7.18 -8.00 16.03
N GLU A 189 6.41 -7.87 17.11
CA GLU A 189 5.49 -6.74 17.32
C GLU A 189 6.20 -5.38 17.19
N PRO A 190 5.59 -4.38 16.54
CA PRO A 190 6.17 -3.06 16.39
C PRO A 190 6.24 -2.36 17.75
N ARG A 191 7.38 -1.72 18.05
CA ARG A 191 7.59 -0.95 19.29
C ARG A 191 8.10 0.45 19.00
N ALA A 192 7.79 1.39 19.90
CA ALA A 192 8.21 2.79 19.77
C ALA A 192 9.73 2.99 19.81
N ASP A 193 10.46 2.10 20.50
CA ASP A 193 11.92 2.18 20.67
C ASP A 193 12.74 1.70 19.46
N MET A 194 12.08 1.23 18.39
CA MET A 194 12.74 0.73 17.17
C MET A 194 13.18 1.84 16.21
N SER A 195 14.22 1.57 15.41
CA SER A 195 14.71 2.50 14.39
C SER A 195 13.85 2.52 13.12
N TRP A 196 12.68 3.15 13.19
CA TRP A 196 11.69 3.18 12.10
C TRP A 196 12.11 3.92 10.81
N GLY A 197 13.30 4.54 10.78
CA GLY A 197 13.93 5.06 9.56
C GLY A 197 13.00 5.85 8.62
N THR A 198 12.88 5.38 7.36
CA THR A 198 12.06 6.06 6.34
C THR A 198 10.56 5.98 6.61
N LEU A 199 10.07 4.94 7.28
CA LEU A 199 8.66 4.84 7.69
C LEU A 199 8.30 5.98 8.64
N HIS A 200 9.17 6.25 9.62
CA HIS A 200 8.95 7.36 10.54
C HIS A 200 9.15 8.72 9.88
N ALA A 201 10.18 8.91 9.04
CA ALA A 201 10.54 10.22 8.47
C ALA A 201 9.63 10.70 7.32
N THR A 202 8.93 9.80 6.64
CA THR A 202 8.13 10.16 5.45
C THR A 202 6.81 10.82 5.79
N ARG A 203 6.32 11.69 4.90
CA ARG A 203 5.11 12.50 5.09
C ARG A 203 4.30 12.58 3.79
N GLY A 204 3.03 12.93 3.90
CA GLY A 204 2.12 13.18 2.79
C GLY A 204 1.99 11.96 1.87
N TYR A 205 1.96 12.19 0.55
CA TYR A 205 1.70 11.12 -0.42
C TYR A 205 2.83 10.10 -0.57
N LYS A 206 3.99 10.36 0.01
CA LYS A 206 5.19 9.50 -0.08
C LYS A 206 5.33 8.57 1.12
N GLY A 207 4.57 8.79 2.20
CA GLY A 207 4.61 8.00 3.43
C GLY A 207 3.47 6.99 3.51
N ALA A 208 2.79 6.94 4.67
CA ALA A 208 1.69 6.01 4.94
C ALA A 208 0.60 5.99 3.85
N PHE A 209 0.26 7.16 3.29
CA PHE A 209 -0.69 7.24 2.18
C PHE A 209 -0.28 6.37 0.97
N LEU A 210 1.01 6.35 0.59
CA LEU A 210 1.47 5.57 -0.55
C LEU A 210 1.18 4.08 -0.34
N LEU A 211 1.46 3.58 0.87
CA LEU A 211 1.26 2.18 1.22
C LEU A 211 -0.23 1.83 1.19
N VAL A 212 -1.10 2.63 1.82
CA VAL A 212 -2.55 2.41 1.77
C VAL A 212 -3.07 2.47 0.34
N TRP A 213 -2.59 3.42 -0.46
CA TRP A 213 -2.98 3.52 -1.88
C TRP A 213 -2.56 2.29 -2.69
N CYS A 214 -1.39 1.70 -2.39
CA CYS A 214 -0.96 0.44 -2.98
C CYS A 214 -1.81 -0.75 -2.50
N MET A 215 -2.17 -0.80 -1.21
CA MET A 215 -3.05 -1.82 -0.64
C MET A 215 -4.46 -1.75 -1.22
N MET A 216 -4.95 -0.55 -1.57
CA MET A 216 -6.21 -0.37 -2.31
C MET A 216 -6.18 -1.11 -3.66
N TYR A 217 -5.09 -0.95 -4.42
CA TYR A 217 -4.97 -1.62 -5.72
C TYR A 217 -4.79 -3.12 -5.60
N TRP A 218 -4.11 -3.59 -4.55
CA TRP A 218 -4.03 -5.02 -4.25
C TRP A 218 -5.42 -5.57 -3.88
N ALA A 219 -6.17 -4.90 -3.01
CA ALA A 219 -7.54 -5.29 -2.66
C ALA A 219 -8.44 -5.37 -3.91
N LYS A 220 -8.32 -4.42 -4.83
CA LYS A 220 -9.10 -4.42 -6.09
C LYS A 220 -8.75 -5.57 -7.03
N SER A 221 -7.53 -6.11 -6.98
CA SER A 221 -7.18 -7.26 -7.82
C SER A 221 -7.74 -8.58 -7.27
N GLY A 222 -8.02 -8.65 -5.96
CA GLY A 222 -8.54 -9.86 -5.31
C GLY A 222 -7.53 -11.01 -5.21
N LEU A 223 -6.25 -10.76 -5.52
CA LEU A 223 -5.19 -11.79 -5.53
C LEU A 223 -4.54 -11.90 -4.16
N SER A 224 -4.24 -13.13 -3.71
CA SER A 224 -3.47 -13.39 -2.47
C SER A 224 -4.03 -12.64 -1.24
N MET A 225 -5.35 -12.68 -1.05
CA MET A 225 -6.03 -11.86 -0.03
C MET A 225 -5.68 -12.23 1.42
N ASP A 226 -5.21 -13.45 1.67
CA ASP A 226 -4.68 -13.85 2.98
C ASP A 226 -3.40 -13.07 3.31
N ALA A 227 -2.45 -13.03 2.38
CA ALA A 227 -1.23 -12.24 2.51
C ALA A 227 -1.54 -10.74 2.60
N TRP A 228 -2.50 -10.26 1.80
CA TRP A 228 -2.99 -8.88 1.88
C TRP A 228 -3.48 -8.55 3.30
N THR A 229 -4.25 -9.46 3.91
CA THR A 229 -4.80 -9.27 5.27
C THR A 229 -3.69 -9.19 6.31
N THR A 230 -2.70 -10.09 6.23
CA THR A 230 -1.54 -10.08 7.13
C THR A 230 -0.72 -8.80 6.99
N VAL A 231 -0.44 -8.37 5.76
CA VAL A 231 0.32 -7.14 5.48
C VAL A 231 -0.46 -5.91 5.97
N ALA A 232 -1.77 -5.82 5.68
CA ALA A 232 -2.59 -4.68 6.07
C ALA A 232 -2.69 -4.54 7.60
N GLY A 233 -2.91 -5.65 8.31
CA GLY A 233 -2.95 -5.65 9.78
C GLY A 233 -1.61 -5.23 10.39
N ASP A 234 -0.50 -5.69 9.82
CA ASP A 234 0.83 -5.29 10.28
C ASP A 234 1.13 -3.80 10.02
N MET A 235 0.77 -3.28 8.84
CA MET A 235 0.89 -1.86 8.51
C MET A 235 0.07 -1.00 9.48
N ALA A 236 -1.14 -1.42 9.85
CA ALA A 236 -1.98 -0.69 10.81
C ALA A 236 -1.29 -0.56 12.18
N ARG A 237 -0.76 -1.67 12.71
CA ARG A 237 -0.01 -1.67 13.98
C ARG A 237 1.24 -0.78 13.92
N VAL A 238 1.98 -0.83 12.81
CA VAL A 238 3.14 0.07 12.61
C VAL A 238 2.69 1.52 12.58
N PHE A 239 1.63 1.86 11.84
CA PHE A 239 1.14 3.24 11.76
C PHE A 239 0.66 3.78 13.11
N ALA A 240 0.08 2.94 13.95
CA ALA A 240 -0.26 3.31 15.33
C ALA A 240 0.99 3.70 16.14
N VAL A 241 2.08 2.90 16.05
CA VAL A 241 3.36 3.23 16.71
C VAL A 241 3.94 4.54 16.17
N LEU A 242 3.95 4.74 14.84
CA LEU A 242 4.45 5.96 14.22
C LEU A 242 3.62 7.19 14.63
N LEU A 243 2.32 7.03 14.84
CA LEU A 243 1.44 8.10 15.30
C LEU A 243 1.80 8.55 16.71
N THR A 244 2.06 7.60 17.62
CA THR A 244 2.53 7.90 18.98
C THR A 244 3.83 8.68 18.96
N LEU A 245 4.82 8.22 18.18
CA LEU A 245 6.12 8.89 18.07
C LEU A 245 6.01 10.33 17.57
N ARG A 246 5.19 10.59 16.54
CA ARG A 246 4.97 11.95 16.02
C ARG A 246 4.24 12.85 17.00
N GLY A 247 3.31 12.30 17.78
CA GLY A 247 2.61 13.05 18.83
C GLY A 247 3.54 13.50 19.95
N GLU A 248 4.53 12.68 20.32
CA GLU A 248 5.55 13.04 21.32
C GLU A 248 6.50 14.14 20.81
N GLU A 249 6.88 14.11 19.52
CA GLU A 249 7.70 15.16 18.91
C GLU A 249 7.01 16.53 18.92
N GLU A 250 5.70 16.57 18.65
CA GLU A 250 4.93 17.82 18.67
C GLU A 250 4.64 18.31 20.11
N GLY A 251 4.50 17.40 21.07
CA GLY A 251 4.27 17.73 22.48
C GLY A 251 5.52 18.13 23.27
N GLY A 252 6.71 17.70 22.84
CA GLY A 252 7.99 17.96 23.51
C GLY A 252 8.69 19.27 23.12
N GLY A 253 8.14 20.01 22.16
CA GLY A 253 8.77 21.20 21.54
C GLY A 253 8.30 22.56 22.06
N GLY A 254 7.72 22.64 23.25
CA GLY A 254 7.24 23.89 23.87
C GLY A 254 8.35 24.74 24.51
N GLY A 255 9.32 25.21 23.71
CA GLY A 255 10.38 26.11 24.16
C GLY A 255 10.83 27.09 23.07
N ASP A 256 10.56 28.37 23.31
CA ASP A 256 11.05 29.57 22.60
C ASP A 256 10.57 29.82 21.16
N GLU A 257 9.27 30.08 21.04
CA GLU A 257 8.68 30.82 19.91
C GLU A 257 8.65 32.34 20.18
N GLU A 258 9.76 32.94 20.64
CA GLU A 258 9.87 34.40 20.85
C GLU A 258 11.03 35.11 20.13
N ASP A 259 11.89 34.42 19.36
CA ASP A 259 13.09 35.07 18.77
C ASP A 259 13.19 35.06 17.22
N ARG A 260 12.08 34.86 16.51
CA ARG A 260 12.06 34.95 15.02
C ARG A 260 11.33 36.15 14.43
N VAL A 261 11.03 37.17 15.23
CA VAL A 261 10.57 38.48 14.74
C VAL A 261 11.71 39.51 14.86
N ARG A 262 12.78 39.37 14.07
CA ARG A 262 13.73 40.46 13.75
C ARG A 262 14.75 40.04 12.69
N LYS A 263 14.43 40.30 11.42
CA LYS A 263 15.35 40.81 10.37
C LYS A 263 14.71 40.70 8.99
N LYS A 264 13.78 41.60 8.69
CA LYS A 264 13.48 42.01 7.32
C LYS A 264 12.95 43.45 7.29
N ALA A 265 13.84 44.38 7.63
CA ALA A 265 13.76 45.77 7.19
C ALA A 265 14.90 45.93 6.17
N ARG A 266 14.61 45.81 4.88
CA ARG A 266 14.25 46.91 3.96
C ARG A 266 15.38 47.94 3.88
N VAL A 267 16.28 47.74 2.92
CA VAL A 267 17.16 48.77 2.37
C VAL A 267 16.65 49.05 0.97
N ASP A 268 15.89 50.14 0.87
CA ASP A 268 15.58 50.81 -0.39
C ASP A 268 16.83 51.63 -0.80
N THR A 269 17.28 51.48 -2.03
CA THR A 269 18.21 52.44 -2.66
C THR A 269 17.78 52.61 -4.12
N PRO A 270 17.28 53.79 -4.52
CA PRO A 270 17.06 54.11 -5.92
C PRO A 270 18.36 54.68 -6.49
N ALA A 271 18.83 54.11 -7.60
CA ALA A 271 19.86 54.71 -8.44
C ALA A 271 19.18 55.20 -9.72
N GLU A 272 18.92 56.51 -9.78
CA GLU A 272 18.80 57.24 -11.03
C GLU A 272 20.23 57.61 -11.46
N ASP A 273 20.65 57.22 -12.66
CA ASP A 273 21.37 58.13 -13.55
C ASP A 273 21.27 57.67 -15.01
N GLU A 274 21.07 58.64 -15.87
CA GLU A 274 20.84 58.58 -17.31
C GLU A 274 22.15 58.29 -18.07
N GLY A 275 22.06 57.75 -19.29
CA GLY A 275 23.25 57.75 -20.16
C GLY A 275 23.28 56.86 -21.38
N ASN A 276 22.29 57.01 -22.27
CA ASN A 276 22.46 57.08 -23.72
C ASN A 276 23.64 56.30 -24.36
N ARG A 277 23.35 55.19 -25.08
CA ARG A 277 24.00 54.91 -26.38
C ARG A 277 23.20 53.95 -27.26
N GLN A 278 22.87 54.53 -28.40
CA GLN A 278 22.13 54.07 -29.56
C GLN A 278 22.95 53.10 -30.43
N ARG A 279 22.24 52.34 -31.29
CA ARG A 279 22.68 51.48 -32.43
C ARG A 279 22.93 50.01 -32.05
N ASP A 280 22.55 48.99 -32.82
CA ASP A 280 22.06 48.94 -34.20
C ASP A 280 21.28 47.64 -34.45
N ARG A 281 20.46 47.73 -35.50
CA ARG A 281 19.72 46.74 -36.29
C ARG A 281 20.00 45.24 -36.12
N GLY A 282 18.93 44.44 -36.16
CA GLY A 282 19.00 43.00 -36.39
C GLY A 282 17.66 42.27 -36.48
N THR A 283 16.73 42.74 -37.32
CA THR A 283 15.50 41.99 -37.67
C THR A 283 15.84 40.71 -38.43
N LYS A 284 15.52 39.53 -37.87
CA LYS A 284 15.36 38.28 -38.62
C LYS A 284 13.94 37.76 -38.45
N LYS A 285 13.17 37.86 -39.53
CA LYS A 285 11.89 37.14 -39.74
C LYS A 285 12.15 35.65 -40.06
N PRO A 286 11.12 34.79 -39.91
CA PRO A 286 11.26 33.34 -39.85
C PRO A 286 11.34 32.70 -41.24
N GLY A 287 12.18 31.67 -41.36
CA GLY A 287 12.31 30.85 -42.57
C GLY A 287 11.22 29.77 -42.64
N GLN A 288 10.48 29.80 -43.73
CA GLN A 288 9.46 28.87 -44.19
C GLN A 288 10.15 27.61 -44.74
N PHE A 289 9.92 26.43 -44.15
CA PHE A 289 10.31 25.13 -44.74
C PHE A 289 9.05 24.40 -45.21
N GLY A 290 8.94 24.23 -46.53
CA GLY A 290 7.91 23.44 -47.17
C GLY A 290 8.31 21.97 -47.24
N TRP A 291 7.34 21.10 -47.01
CA TRP A 291 7.38 19.69 -47.39
C TRP A 291 6.46 19.49 -48.60
N ARG A 292 7.04 18.95 -49.66
CA ARG A 292 6.35 18.17 -50.69
C ARG A 292 7.15 16.90 -50.88
#